data_AF-A0A2N2S1W6-F1
#
_entry.id   AF-A0A2N2S1W6-F1
#
_cell.length_a   1.000
_cell.length_b   1.000
_cell.length_c   1.000
_cell.angle_alpha   90.00
_cell.angle_beta   90.00
_cell.angle_gamma   90.00
#
_symmetry.space_group_name_H-M   'P 1'
#
loop_
_entity.id
_entity.type
_entity.pdbx_description
1 polymer ?
#
loop_
_entity_poly.entity_id
_entity_poly.type
_entity_poly.pdbx_seq_one_letter_code
_entity_poly.pdbx_strand_id
1 'polypeptide(L)'
;MLKKLLMVAALSTAAVSAFAAYPAEEVQKAIQLKDGSTVYILKDGKMGMEDKLGRAVRMKQGQVMETKDGQKIMMHGDEVMRLDNILHQDHRG
;
A
#
# COMPACT_ATOMS: atom_id res chain seq x y z
N MET A 1 -27.90 -6.46 -35.07
CA MET A 1 -27.91 -6.00 -33.67
C MET A 1 -26.89 -6.81 -32.88
N LEU A 2 -25.64 -6.33 -32.79
CA LEU A 2 -24.57 -7.02 -32.09
C LEU A 2 -24.50 -6.47 -30.66
N LYS A 3 -24.78 -7.34 -29.69
CA LYS A 3 -24.88 -7.02 -28.27
C LYS A 3 -23.56 -6.46 -27.76
N LYS A 4 -23.68 -5.32 -27.07
CA LYS A 4 -22.65 -4.65 -26.30
C LYS A 4 -22.04 -5.63 -25.29
N LEU A 5 -20.78 -5.97 -25.46
CA LEU A 5 -19.94 -6.48 -24.38
C LEU A 5 -18.58 -5.80 -24.50
N LEU A 6 -18.55 -4.50 -24.16
CA LEU A 6 -17.29 -3.82 -23.85
C LEU A 6 -16.81 -4.36 -22.51
N MET A 7 -16.03 -5.44 -22.58
CA MET A 7 -15.32 -5.99 -21.46
C MET A 7 -14.15 -5.03 -21.17
N VAL A 8 -14.39 -4.00 -20.36
CA VAL A 8 -13.34 -3.12 -19.86
C VAL A 8 -12.53 -3.92 -18.85
N ALA A 9 -11.52 -4.64 -19.34
CA ALA A 9 -10.44 -5.12 -18.51
C ALA A 9 -9.68 -3.87 -18.02
N ALA A 10 -10.06 -3.36 -16.86
CA ALA A 10 -9.27 -2.35 -16.15
C ALA A 10 -7.93 -3.01 -15.77
N LEU A 11 -6.97 -2.93 -16.70
CA LEU A 11 -5.56 -3.15 -16.44
C LEU A 11 -5.16 -2.16 -15.34
N SER A 12 -5.30 -2.58 -14.10
CA SER A 12 -4.75 -1.88 -12.96
C SER A 12 -3.24 -2.04 -13.10
N THR A 13 -2.60 -1.03 -13.67
CA THR A 13 -1.15 -0.93 -13.70
C THR A 13 -0.70 -0.93 -12.25
N ALA A 14 -0.21 -2.08 -11.78
CA ALA A 14 0.59 -2.14 -10.57
C ALA A 14 1.83 -1.30 -10.87
N ALA A 15 1.80 -0.03 -10.48
CA ALA A 15 2.98 0.82 -10.49
C ALA A 15 3.95 0.19 -9.49
N VAL A 16 4.90 -0.58 -10.00
CA VAL A 16 5.99 -1.14 -9.23
C VAL A 16 6.86 0.05 -8.84
N SER A 17 6.62 0.65 -7.67
CA SER A 17 7.58 1.58 -7.09
C SER A 17 8.88 0.80 -6.90
N ALA A 18 9.98 1.32 -7.46
CA ALA A 18 11.30 0.68 -7.48
C ALA A 18 11.95 0.56 -6.09
N PHE A 19 11.26 1.00 -5.03
CA PHE A 19 11.62 0.82 -3.64
C PHE A 19 10.33 0.41 -2.93
N ALA A 20 10.16 -0.87 -2.63
CA ALA A 20 9.14 -1.31 -1.69
C ALA A 20 9.86 -1.59 -0.37
N ALA A 21 9.46 -0.92 0.71
CA ALA A 21 9.92 -1.19 2.07
C ALA A 21 9.57 -2.61 2.53
N TYR A 22 8.70 -3.30 1.78
CA TYR A 22 8.27 -4.67 2.04
C TYR A 22 8.73 -5.61 0.92
N PRO A 23 9.14 -6.85 1.27
CA PRO A 23 9.34 -7.91 0.29
C PRO A 23 8.06 -8.13 -0.54
N ALA A 24 8.22 -8.30 -1.86
CA ALA A 24 7.08 -8.47 -2.76
C ALA A 24 6.21 -9.68 -2.40
N GLU A 25 6.81 -10.73 -1.83
CA GLU A 25 6.08 -11.89 -1.32
C GLU A 25 5.19 -11.62 -0.11
N GLU A 26 5.38 -10.54 0.64
CA GLU A 26 4.56 -10.22 1.82
C GLU A 26 3.41 -9.26 1.50
N VAL A 27 3.53 -8.50 0.41
CA VAL A 27 2.54 -7.51 -0.02
C VAL A 27 1.38 -8.20 -0.74
N GLN A 28 0.18 -8.05 -0.20
CA GLN A 28 -1.07 -8.46 -0.87
C GLN A 28 -1.56 -7.37 -1.84
N LYS A 29 -1.44 -6.09 -1.46
CA LYS A 29 -1.90 -4.96 -2.27
C LYS A 29 -1.11 -3.69 -1.96
N ALA A 30 -0.79 -2.90 -2.97
CA ALA A 30 -0.26 -1.54 -2.82
C ALA A 30 -1.30 -0.53 -3.34
N ILE A 31 -1.52 0.57 -2.60
CA ILE A 31 -2.55 1.57 -2.88
C ILE A 31 -1.93 2.96 -2.82
N GLN A 32 -1.92 3.69 -3.94
CA GLN A 32 -1.52 5.10 -3.95
C GLN A 32 -2.61 6.00 -3.36
N LEU A 33 -2.19 6.90 -2.48
CA LEU A 33 -3.03 7.91 -1.87
C LEU A 33 -2.91 9.26 -2.60
N LYS A 34 -3.87 10.16 -2.35
CA LYS A 34 -3.91 11.48 -2.99
C LYS A 34 -2.71 12.37 -2.63
N ASP A 35 -2.13 12.20 -1.45
CA ASP A 35 -0.96 12.95 -1.00
C ASP A 35 0.37 12.43 -1.57
N GLY A 36 0.32 11.40 -2.42
CA GLY A 36 1.47 10.78 -3.07
C GLY A 36 2.12 9.66 -2.26
N SER A 37 1.61 9.36 -1.06
CA SER A 37 2.03 8.19 -0.29
C SER A 37 1.47 6.88 -0.85
N THR A 38 2.02 5.75 -0.38
CA THR A 38 1.55 4.41 -0.74
C THR A 38 1.26 3.61 0.53
N VAL A 39 0.06 3.02 0.59
CA VAL A 39 -0.32 2.06 1.64
C VAL A 39 -0.14 0.64 1.11
N TYR A 40 0.55 -0.19 1.86
CA TYR A 40 0.76 -1.61 1.59
C TYR A 40 -0.13 -2.42 2.52
N ILE A 41 -1.02 -3.23 1.96
CA ILE A 41 -1.77 -4.26 2.69
C ILE A 41 -0.97 -5.54 2.59
N LEU A 42 -0.59 -6.11 3.73
CA LEU A 42 0.16 -7.35 3.83
C LEU A 42 -0.78 -8.56 3.82
N LYS A 43 -0.24 -9.74 3.52
CA LYS A 43 -1.02 -10.99 3.45
C LYS A 43 -1.75 -11.37 4.75
N ASP A 44 -1.29 -10.89 5.90
CA ASP A 44 -1.94 -11.09 7.19
C ASP A 44 -2.91 -9.95 7.56
N GLY A 45 -3.24 -9.09 6.61
CA GLY A 45 -4.28 -8.06 6.72
C GLY A 45 -3.82 -6.76 7.37
N LYS A 46 -2.57 -6.69 7.82
CA LYS A 46 -1.99 -5.47 8.40
C LYS A 46 -1.54 -4.49 7.33
N MET A 47 -1.33 -3.25 7.74
CA MET A 47 -1.03 -2.15 6.81
C MET A 47 0.26 -1.42 7.16
N GLY A 48 1.08 -1.20 6.13
CA GLY A 48 2.24 -0.33 6.13
C GLY A 48 2.03 0.89 5.25
N MET A 49 2.82 1.94 5.45
CA MET A 49 2.75 3.13 4.60
C MET A 49 4.13 3.74 4.40
N GLU A 50 4.37 4.17 3.17
CA GLU A 50 5.49 5.03 2.80
C GLU A 50 4.96 6.39 2.35
N ASP A 51 5.69 7.46 2.68
CA ASP A 51 5.42 8.75 2.06
C ASP A 51 5.87 8.79 0.59
N LYS A 52 5.57 9.91 -0.07
CA LYS A 52 5.98 10.18 -1.46
C LYS A 52 7.49 10.11 -1.73
N LEU A 53 8.32 10.08 -0.69
CA LEU A 53 9.78 9.97 -0.78
C LEU A 53 10.27 8.55 -0.48
N GLY A 54 9.37 7.57 -0.29
CA GLY A 54 9.72 6.18 0.03
C GLY A 54 10.11 5.95 1.49
N ARG A 55 9.81 6.90 2.39
CA ARG A 55 10.13 6.75 3.83
C ARG A 55 8.96 6.10 4.53
N ALA A 56 9.22 5.08 5.34
CA ALA A 56 8.21 4.48 6.20
C ALA A 56 7.59 5.51 7.17
N VAL A 57 6.27 5.55 7.22
CA VAL A 57 5.52 6.48 8.07
C VAL A 57 4.52 5.74 8.93
N ARG A 58 4.40 6.19 10.19
CA ARG A 58 3.37 5.70 11.09
C ARG A 58 2.01 6.28 10.79
N MET A 59 1.05 5.39 10.59
CA MET A 59 -0.37 5.72 10.49
C MET A 59 -1.01 5.60 11.87
N LYS A 60 -1.91 6.53 12.19
CA LYS A 60 -2.73 6.40 13.41
C LYS A 60 -3.85 5.39 13.14
N GLN A 61 -4.13 4.51 14.11
CA GLN A 61 -5.30 3.64 14.05
C GLN A 61 -6.57 4.48 13.83
N GLY A 62 -7.43 4.07 12.90
CA GLY A 62 -8.65 4.80 12.57
C GLY A 62 -8.45 6.04 11.69
N GLN A 63 -7.22 6.34 11.26
CA GLN A 63 -6.94 7.40 10.30
C GLN A 63 -7.62 7.08 8.97
N VAL A 64 -8.40 8.03 8.46
CA VAL A 64 -9.01 7.95 7.13
C VAL A 64 -8.01 8.46 6.10
N MET A 65 -7.80 7.68 5.05
CA MET A 65 -6.89 7.96 3.94
C MET A 65 -7.69 7.96 2.65
N GLU A 66 -7.35 8.88 1.74
CA GLU A 66 -8.03 9.00 0.45
C GLU A 66 -7.13 8.50 -0.66
N THR A 67 -7.60 7.51 -1.39
CA THR A 67 -6.90 6.91 -2.52
C THR A 67 -6.92 7.84 -3.72
N LYS A 68 -6.01 7.62 -4.67
CA LYS A 68 -5.89 8.44 -5.88
C LYS A 68 -7.18 8.52 -6.71
N ASP A 69 -8.01 7.47 -6.67
CA ASP A 69 -9.31 7.38 -7.33
C ASP A 69 -10.48 7.92 -6.48
N GLY A 70 -10.20 8.50 -5.31
CA GLY A 70 -11.20 9.18 -4.46
C GLY A 70 -11.95 8.26 -3.48
N GLN A 71 -11.56 6.99 -3.38
CA GLN A 71 -12.09 6.12 -2.33
C GLN A 71 -11.47 6.48 -0.97
N LYS A 72 -12.24 6.26 0.10
CA LYS A 72 -11.75 6.45 1.47
C LYS A 72 -11.51 5.08 2.09
N ILE A 73 -10.31 4.87 2.59
CA ILE A 73 -9.93 3.69 3.37
C ILE A 73 -9.61 4.12 4.80
N MET A 74 -9.82 3.24 5.77
CA MET A 74 -9.50 3.50 7.17
C MET A 74 -8.34 2.60 7.59
N MET A 75 -7.38 3.18 8.31
CA MET A 75 -6.26 2.44 8.87
C MET A 75 -6.76 1.40 9.89
N HIS A 76 -6.43 0.13 9.64
CA HIS A 76 -6.76 -0.98 10.52
C HIS A 76 -5.53 -1.84 10.79
N GLY A 77 -5.09 -1.89 12.05
CA GLY A 77 -3.93 -2.66 12.48
C GLY A 77 -2.64 -1.87 12.30
N ASP A 78 -2.32 -1.00 13.27
CA ASP A 78 -1.07 -0.23 13.32
C ASP A 78 0.15 -1.16 13.46
N GLU A 79 0.86 -1.38 12.35
CA GLU A 79 2.02 -2.28 12.26
C GLU A 79 3.36 -1.60 12.05
N VAL A 80 3.52 -0.37 12.53
CA VAL A 80 4.85 0.25 12.47
C VAL A 80 5.93 -0.53 13.21
N MET A 81 5.60 -1.29 14.25
CA MET A 81 6.61 -2.14 14.90
C MET A 81 7.10 -3.29 14.02
N ARG A 82 6.30 -3.77 13.06
CA ARG A 82 6.76 -4.80 12.11
C ARG A 82 7.54 -4.18 10.94
N LEU A 83 7.10 -3.01 10.45
CA LEU A 83 7.83 -2.25 9.43
C LEU A 83 9.23 -1.83 9.92
N ASP A 84 9.33 -1.38 11.17
CA ASP A 84 10.61 -1.02 11.80
C ASP A 84 11.55 -2.24 11.90
N ASN A 85 11.02 -3.41 12.24
CA ASN A 85 11.82 -4.64 12.29
C ASN A 85 12.28 -5.12 10.91
N ILE A 86 11.45 -4.99 9.85
CA ILE A 86 11.82 -5.35 8.48
C ILE A 86 12.89 -4.39 7.94
N LEU A 87 12.73 -3.09 8.16
CA LEU A 87 13.68 -2.07 7.68
C LEU A 87 15.04 -2.12 8.39
N HIS A 88 15.10 -2.63 9.63
CA HIS A 88 16.34 -2.73 10.40
C HIS A 88 16.88 -4.17 10.52
N GLN A 89 16.30 -5.14 9.81
CA GLN A 89 16.74 -6.53 9.87
C GLN A 89 18.17 -6.70 9.31
N ASP A 90 18.55 -5.96 8.27
CA ASP A 90 19.92 -5.97 7.72
C ASP A 90 20.95 -5.16 8.55
N HIS A 91 20.51 -4.52 9.63
CA HIS A 91 21.37 -3.67 10.48
C HIS A 91 21.60 -4.25 11.88
N ARG A 92 21.01 -5.41 12.20
CA ARG A 92 21.19 -6.09 13.49
C ARG A 92 21.83 -7.47 13.32
N GLY A 93 23.11 -7.48 12.94
CA GLY A 93 24.03 -8.60 13.17
C GLY A 93 24.19 -9.58 12.02
#